data_AF-A0A829YF25-F1
#
_entry.id   AF-A0A829YF25-F1
#
_cell.length_a   1.000
_cell.length_b   1.000
_cell.length_c   1.000
_cell.angle_alpha   90.00
_cell.angle_beta   90.00
_cell.angle_gamma   90.00
#
_symmetry.space_group_name_H-M   'P 1'
#
loop_
_entity.id
_entity.type
_entity.pdbx_description
1 polymer ?
#
loop_
_entity_poly.entity_id
_entity_poly.type
_entity_poly.pdbx_seq_one_letter_code
_entity_poly.pdbx_strand_id
1 'polypeptide(L)'
;MWKPGVEPESRLWVVAKVAMQPGIQMNRALARLTATLVMGSMLVLVCACGKSEATKPEAPLTPAERSSLERIVNDIKQASRRGFETGDWSVMAKLYPEGSLACWDASGEEHRFGFLSMEPIPDHAQYQVGSLDDYIHGGVDTSHMGGTHFMAIRYEASFASGCDLPAPKRWPERHIYLRKVGEKFIPVHPCPVQEQIEQKSIVRTWPMVSGAQAARVVEAMSEQERQGLREKVRQDRFPLNAILSIQDRHGLSYEQASLVLDRVCTVTARER
;
A
#
# COMPACT_ATOMS: atom_id res chain seq x y z
N MET A 1 -32.68 -68.88 -14.52
CA MET A 1 -32.63 -67.41 -14.43
C MET A 1 -31.29 -66.97 -15.02
N TRP A 2 -31.12 -66.79 -16.33
CA TRP A 2 -31.52 -65.66 -17.20
C TRP A 2 -30.90 -64.29 -16.84
N LYS A 3 -29.70 -64.13 -17.41
CA LYS A 3 -28.95 -62.99 -17.99
C LYS A 3 -28.49 -61.74 -17.18
N PRO A 4 -27.25 -61.28 -17.47
CA PRO A 4 -26.67 -59.98 -17.10
C PRO A 4 -26.87 -58.91 -18.20
N GLY A 5 -26.56 -57.65 -17.86
CA GLY A 5 -26.52 -56.48 -18.75
C GLY A 5 -26.95 -55.22 -17.97
N VAL A 6 -26.43 -54.01 -18.14
CA VAL A 6 -25.68 -53.39 -19.24
C VAL A 6 -25.01 -52.12 -18.65
N GLU A 7 -23.71 -51.94 -18.83
CA GLU A 7 -23.14 -50.64 -19.23
C GLU A 7 -23.03 -50.70 -20.77
N PRO A 8 -23.22 -49.61 -21.55
CA PRO A 8 -22.34 -48.45 -21.51
C PRO A 8 -23.01 -47.11 -21.93
N GLU A 9 -22.18 -46.09 -22.16
CA GLU A 9 -22.38 -44.93 -23.04
C GLU A 9 -22.47 -43.53 -22.40
N SER A 10 -21.28 -42.90 -22.32
CA SER A 10 -20.94 -41.67 -23.03
C SER A 10 -22.02 -40.59 -23.17
N ARG A 11 -21.81 -39.45 -22.50
CA ARG A 11 -22.10 -38.14 -23.10
C ARG A 11 -20.86 -37.28 -23.16
N LEU A 12 -20.35 -37.29 -24.39
CA LEU A 12 -19.35 -36.46 -25.02
C LEU A 12 -19.90 -35.02 -25.24
N TRP A 13 -19.07 -34.02 -24.91
CA TRP A 13 -18.83 -32.68 -25.49
C TRP A 13 -19.97 -31.78 -25.97
N VAL A 14 -19.90 -30.49 -25.60
CA VAL A 14 -19.84 -29.41 -26.60
C VAL A 14 -18.83 -28.34 -26.16
N VAL A 15 -17.72 -28.32 -26.88
CA VAL A 15 -16.84 -27.17 -27.11
C VAL A 15 -17.56 -26.20 -28.02
N ALA A 16 -17.64 -24.92 -27.66
CA ALA A 16 -17.93 -23.86 -28.61
C ALA A 16 -16.72 -22.93 -28.72
N LYS A 17 -15.82 -23.32 -29.63
CA LYS A 17 -14.84 -22.43 -30.27
C LYS A 17 -15.56 -21.89 -31.51
N VAL A 18 -15.74 -20.59 -31.64
CA VAL A 18 -15.93 -19.97 -32.96
C VAL A 18 -15.00 -18.77 -33.04
N ALA A 19 -14.00 -18.92 -33.90
CA ALA A 19 -13.18 -17.84 -34.42
C ALA A 19 -13.62 -17.55 -35.87
N MET A 20 -13.45 -16.28 -36.26
CA MET A 20 -13.28 -15.74 -37.63
C MET A 20 -14.51 -15.29 -38.47
N GLN A 21 -14.56 -13.95 -38.66
CA GLN A 21 -14.88 -13.04 -39.82
C GLN A 21 -15.23 -13.66 -41.21
N PRO A 22 -15.76 -12.92 -42.25
CA PRO A 22 -15.86 -11.45 -42.52
C PRO A 22 -17.17 -10.94 -43.22
N GLY A 23 -17.25 -9.63 -43.55
CA GLY A 23 -18.09 -9.07 -44.64
C GLY A 23 -19.39 -8.34 -44.20
N ILE A 24 -19.36 -7.06 -43.84
CA ILE A 24 -19.65 -5.86 -44.68
C ILE A 24 -20.95 -5.92 -45.52
N GLN A 25 -21.87 -5.00 -45.18
CA GLN A 25 -22.89 -4.31 -46.00
C GLN A 25 -24.37 -4.61 -45.67
N MET A 26 -24.90 -3.91 -44.67
CA MET A 26 -26.10 -3.05 -44.83
C MET A 26 -26.37 -2.32 -43.52
N ASN A 27 -26.12 -1.01 -43.51
CA ASN A 27 -26.80 0.03 -42.70
C ASN A 27 -25.98 1.33 -42.66
N ARG A 28 -25.48 1.78 -43.82
CA ARG A 28 -24.88 3.12 -43.99
C ARG A 28 -25.91 4.26 -44.08
N ALA A 29 -27.19 3.98 -43.85
CA ALA A 29 -28.26 4.98 -43.85
C ALA A 29 -28.72 5.43 -42.44
N LEU A 30 -28.29 4.75 -41.37
CA LEU A 30 -28.60 5.16 -39.98
C LEU A 30 -27.50 5.98 -39.29
N ALA A 31 -26.34 6.16 -39.93
CA ALA A 31 -25.20 6.90 -39.37
C ALA A 31 -25.19 8.40 -39.72
N ARG A 32 -26.27 8.97 -40.28
CA ARG A 32 -26.32 10.37 -40.72
C ARG A 32 -27.52 11.19 -40.23
N LEU A 33 -28.29 10.71 -39.25
CA LEU A 33 -29.46 11.43 -38.73
C LEU A 33 -29.52 11.56 -37.19
N THR A 34 -28.40 11.39 -36.49
CA THR A 34 -28.25 11.68 -35.05
C THR A 34 -27.08 12.63 -34.78
N ALA A 35 -26.82 13.52 -35.73
CA ALA A 35 -25.76 14.54 -35.65
C ALA A 35 -26.32 15.98 -35.75
N THR A 36 -27.49 16.24 -35.16
CA THR A 36 -28.01 17.61 -35.00
C THR A 36 -29.23 17.61 -34.07
N LEU A 37 -29.05 17.49 -32.75
CA LEU A 37 -29.93 18.01 -31.68
C LEU A 37 -29.57 17.47 -30.29
N VAL A 38 -28.34 17.72 -29.83
CA VAL A 38 -28.04 17.97 -28.39
C VAL A 38 -26.90 19.01 -28.34
N MET A 39 -27.10 20.14 -29.01
CA MET A 39 -26.38 21.38 -28.72
C MET A 39 -27.36 22.23 -27.92
N GLY A 40 -27.31 22.09 -26.61
CA GLY A 40 -28.19 22.81 -25.70
C GLY A 40 -28.15 22.19 -24.32
N SER A 41 -27.47 22.87 -23.40
CA SER A 41 -27.55 22.67 -21.94
C SER A 41 -26.75 21.51 -21.36
N MET A 42 -25.42 21.65 -21.31
CA MET A 42 -24.64 21.12 -20.18
C MET A 42 -23.42 22.01 -19.91
N LEU A 43 -23.71 23.23 -19.48
CA LEU A 43 -22.74 24.11 -18.84
C LEU A 43 -23.42 24.80 -17.65
N VAL A 44 -23.93 23.97 -16.74
CA VAL A 44 -24.03 24.39 -15.34
C VAL A 44 -22.74 23.91 -14.71
N LEU A 45 -21.74 24.79 -14.72
CA LEU A 45 -20.73 24.84 -13.68
C LEU A 45 -21.50 24.91 -12.37
N VAL A 46 -21.75 23.76 -11.74
CA VAL A 46 -21.85 23.76 -10.29
C VAL A 46 -20.43 23.99 -9.84
N CYS A 47 -20.08 25.27 -9.68
CA CYS A 47 -19.09 25.69 -8.70
C CYS A 47 -19.57 25.14 -7.36
N ALA A 48 -19.28 23.87 -7.11
CA ALA A 48 -19.01 23.40 -5.77
C ALA A 48 -17.65 24.00 -5.39
N CYS A 49 -17.61 25.33 -5.27
CA CYS A 49 -16.83 25.99 -4.25
C CYS A 49 -17.47 25.57 -2.93
N GLY A 50 -17.35 24.28 -2.58
CA GLY A 50 -17.22 23.92 -1.20
C GLY A 50 -16.11 24.82 -0.71
N LYS A 51 -16.45 25.78 0.12
CA LYS A 51 -15.46 26.48 0.91
C LYS A 51 -14.69 25.35 1.56
N SER A 52 -13.49 25.04 1.05
CA SER A 52 -12.41 24.63 1.92
C SER A 52 -12.47 25.70 2.99
N GLU A 53 -13.00 25.36 4.16
CA GLU A 53 -12.68 26.14 5.34
C GLU A 53 -11.17 26.31 5.24
N ALA A 54 -10.75 27.56 5.09
CA ALA A 54 -9.35 27.86 5.00
C ALA A 54 -8.77 27.29 6.30
N THR A 55 -8.08 26.15 6.20
CA THR A 55 -7.39 25.53 7.31
C THR A 55 -6.62 26.66 7.96
N LYS A 56 -6.98 27.01 9.20
CA LYS A 56 -6.37 28.16 9.87
C LYS A 56 -4.86 27.99 9.73
N PRO A 57 -4.13 29.03 9.30
CA PRO A 57 -2.69 28.92 9.19
C PRO A 57 -2.15 28.47 10.53
N GLU A 58 -1.50 27.31 10.57
CA GLU A 58 -0.88 26.83 11.79
C GLU A 58 0.15 27.85 12.24
N ALA A 59 0.17 28.11 13.55
CA ALA A 59 1.16 29.01 14.12
C ALA A 59 2.57 28.50 13.73
N PRO A 60 3.47 29.40 13.31
CA PRO A 60 4.81 28.98 12.93
C PRO A 60 5.51 28.31 14.12
N LEU A 61 6.14 27.17 13.85
CA LEU A 61 6.86 26.41 14.87
C LEU A 61 7.99 27.23 15.48
N THR A 62 8.16 27.14 16.80
CA THR A 62 9.32 27.72 17.48
C THR A 62 10.61 27.00 17.10
N PRO A 63 11.80 27.60 17.30
CA PRO A 63 13.07 26.91 17.08
C PRO A 63 13.21 25.61 17.89
N ALA A 64 12.72 25.60 19.14
CA ALA A 64 12.75 24.42 20.00
C ALA A 64 11.84 23.29 19.47
N GLU A 65 10.63 23.65 19.02
CA GLU A 65 9.68 22.73 18.40
C GLU A 65 10.25 22.10 17.12
N ARG A 66 10.86 22.93 16.25
CA ARG A 66 11.53 22.46 15.04
C ARG A 66 12.67 21.50 15.37
N SER A 67 13.53 21.83 16.33
CA SER A 67 14.61 20.94 16.77
C SER A 67 14.09 19.63 17.36
N SER A 68 12.93 19.64 18.02
CA SER A 68 12.27 18.41 18.48
C SER A 68 11.84 17.54 17.31
N LEU A 69 11.22 18.11 16.28
CA LEU A 69 10.75 17.39 15.09
C LEU A 69 11.91 16.85 14.25
N GLU A 70 12.96 17.63 14.08
CA GLU A 70 14.17 17.22 13.35
C GLU A 70 14.84 16.00 13.99
N ARG A 71 14.87 15.92 15.33
CA ARG A 71 15.36 14.71 16.02
C ARG A 71 14.46 13.52 15.75
N ILE A 72 13.14 13.68 15.92
CA ILE A 72 12.17 12.60 15.69
C ILE A 72 12.25 12.06 14.26
N VAL A 73 12.27 12.93 13.24
CA VAL A 73 12.31 12.47 11.84
C VAL A 73 13.62 11.75 11.53
N ASN A 74 14.75 12.19 12.08
CA ASN A 74 16.03 11.51 11.91
C ASN A 74 16.04 10.14 12.58
N ASP A 75 15.50 10.03 13.78
CA ASP A 75 15.39 8.76 14.50
C ASP A 75 14.47 7.79 13.75
N ILE A 76 13.34 8.26 13.22
CA ILE A 76 12.41 7.44 12.40
C ILE A 76 13.07 6.99 11.09
N LYS A 77 13.82 7.86 10.41
CA LYS A 77 14.58 7.50 9.20
C LYS A 77 15.58 6.38 9.50
N GLN A 78 16.33 6.47 10.60
CA GLN A 78 17.29 5.44 11.00
C GLN A 78 16.59 4.14 11.41
N ALA A 79 15.55 4.22 12.24
CA ALA A 79 14.80 3.08 12.73
C ALA A 79 14.05 2.35 11.59
N SER A 80 13.48 3.07 10.63
CA SER A 80 12.79 2.47 9.47
C SER A 80 13.74 1.63 8.61
N ARG A 81 14.94 2.15 8.29
CA ARG A 81 15.97 1.39 7.58
C ARG A 81 16.37 0.13 8.33
N ARG A 82 16.75 0.29 9.60
CA ARG A 82 17.22 -0.84 10.43
C ARG A 82 16.13 -1.89 10.63
N GLY A 83 14.92 -1.47 10.97
CA GLY A 83 13.78 -2.36 11.18
C GLY A 83 13.41 -3.11 9.91
N PHE A 84 13.45 -2.43 8.76
CA PHE A 84 13.18 -3.05 7.47
C PHE A 84 14.23 -4.10 7.07
N GLU A 85 15.52 -3.79 7.25
CA GLU A 85 16.63 -4.68 6.93
C GLU A 85 16.68 -5.91 7.84
N THR A 86 16.47 -5.71 9.14
CA THR A 86 16.59 -6.78 10.15
C THR A 86 15.29 -7.54 10.39
N GLY A 87 14.15 -6.97 10.02
CA GLY A 87 12.82 -7.44 10.42
C GLY A 87 12.48 -7.16 11.90
N ASP A 88 13.35 -6.50 12.66
CA ASP A 88 13.14 -6.18 14.06
C ASP A 88 12.54 -4.77 14.22
N TRP A 89 11.22 -4.70 14.38
CA TRP A 89 10.48 -3.44 14.55
C TRP A 89 10.51 -2.89 15.97
N SER A 90 11.16 -3.58 16.92
CA SER A 90 11.40 -3.03 18.26
C SER A 90 12.26 -1.78 18.23
N VAL A 91 13.10 -1.61 17.20
CA VAL A 91 13.91 -0.39 17.00
C VAL A 91 13.04 0.84 16.75
N MET A 92 11.89 0.68 16.08
CA MET A 92 10.91 1.74 15.88
C MET A 92 10.09 1.95 17.15
N ALA A 93 9.71 0.87 17.84
CA ALA A 93 8.95 0.95 19.09
C ALA A 93 9.69 1.74 20.19
N LYS A 94 11.02 1.66 20.24
CA LYS A 94 11.87 2.42 21.19
C LYS A 94 11.77 3.96 21.03
N LEU A 95 11.23 4.45 19.92
CA LEU A 95 11.00 5.89 19.70
C LEU A 95 9.77 6.40 20.44
N TYR A 96 8.89 5.50 20.87
CA TYR A 96 7.67 5.82 21.58
C TYR A 96 7.91 5.75 23.09
N PRO A 97 7.28 6.62 23.89
CA PRO A 97 7.32 6.51 25.34
C PRO A 97 6.79 5.16 25.81
N GLU A 98 7.30 4.69 26.95
CA GLU A 98 6.80 3.49 27.61
C GLU A 98 5.27 3.53 27.79
N GLY A 99 4.61 2.39 27.54
CA GLY A 99 3.15 2.27 27.60
C GLY A 99 2.38 2.81 26.40
N SER A 100 3.00 3.61 25.52
CA SER A 100 2.29 4.24 24.37
C SER A 100 1.81 3.25 23.31
N LEU A 101 2.35 2.02 23.34
CA LEU A 101 2.03 0.95 22.39
C LEU A 101 1.34 -0.26 23.05
N ALA A 102 1.01 -0.18 24.34
CA ALA A 102 0.57 -1.34 25.13
C ALA A 102 -0.69 -2.02 24.56
N CYS A 103 -1.62 -1.26 23.98
CA CYS A 103 -2.83 -1.82 23.37
C CYS A 103 -2.56 -2.71 22.14
N TRP A 104 -1.36 -2.62 21.55
CA TRP A 104 -0.96 -3.48 20.43
C TRP A 104 -0.36 -4.81 20.87
N ASP A 105 -0.03 -4.99 22.16
CA ASP A 105 0.46 -6.26 22.69
C ASP A 105 -0.62 -7.37 22.59
N ALA A 106 -1.89 -7.00 22.40
CA ALA A 106 -3.00 -7.92 22.13
C ALA A 106 -2.84 -8.73 20.81
N SER A 107 -1.90 -8.34 19.93
CA SER A 107 -1.62 -9.03 18.66
C SER A 107 -0.78 -10.31 18.78
N GLY A 108 -0.26 -10.62 19.97
CA GLY A 108 0.60 -11.79 20.21
C GLY A 108 2.08 -11.54 19.89
N GLU A 109 2.97 -12.36 20.44
CA GLU A 109 4.42 -12.13 20.40
C GLU A 109 5.02 -12.23 18.98
N GLU A 110 4.48 -13.08 18.11
CA GLU A 110 4.98 -13.28 16.74
C GLU A 110 4.90 -12.01 15.87
N HIS A 111 4.02 -11.08 16.22
CA HIS A 111 3.78 -9.83 15.49
C HIS A 111 4.04 -8.59 16.34
N ARG A 112 4.77 -8.74 17.45
CA ARG A 112 5.06 -7.63 18.35
C ARG A 112 5.74 -6.50 17.57
N PHE A 113 5.12 -5.32 17.57
CA PHE A 113 5.53 -4.13 16.81
C PHE A 113 5.45 -4.22 15.28
N GLY A 114 4.91 -5.31 14.70
CA GLY A 114 4.74 -5.45 13.24
C GLY A 114 3.87 -4.35 12.62
N PHE A 115 2.97 -3.75 13.40
CA PHE A 115 2.15 -2.61 13.00
C PHE A 115 2.95 -1.32 12.73
N LEU A 116 4.19 -1.24 13.24
CA LEU A 116 5.12 -0.15 12.94
C LEU A 116 5.92 -0.42 11.67
N SER A 117 5.70 -1.55 11.00
CA SER A 117 6.48 -1.93 9.83
C SER A 117 6.22 -1.00 8.66
N MET A 118 7.30 -0.61 8.00
CA MET A 118 7.27 0.32 6.89
C MET A 118 8.49 0.16 6.01
N GLU A 119 8.40 0.66 4.79
CA GLU A 119 9.57 0.74 3.93
C GLU A 119 10.58 1.78 4.43
N PRO A 120 11.86 1.64 4.06
CA PRO A 120 12.89 2.58 4.46
C PRO A 120 12.56 4.01 4.01
N ILE A 121 12.57 4.95 4.95
CA ILE A 121 12.43 6.36 4.62
C ILE A 121 13.81 6.89 4.18
N PRO A 122 13.94 7.50 2.99
CA PRO A 122 15.22 8.00 2.51
C PRO A 122 15.65 9.25 3.28
N ASP A 123 16.96 9.51 3.35
CA ASP A 123 17.50 10.65 4.12
C ASP A 123 17.03 12.01 3.60
N HIS A 124 16.81 12.11 2.29
CA HIS A 124 16.30 13.32 1.64
C HIS A 124 14.79 13.51 1.81
N ALA A 125 14.07 12.59 2.47
CA ALA A 125 12.64 12.75 2.72
C ALA A 125 12.38 14.00 3.56
N GLN A 126 11.38 14.77 3.14
CA GLN A 126 10.91 15.95 3.86
C GLN A 126 9.67 15.60 4.67
N TYR A 127 9.36 16.44 5.66
CA TYR A 127 8.18 16.28 6.47
C TYR A 127 7.37 17.57 6.53
N GLN A 128 6.06 17.42 6.73
CA GLN A 128 5.14 18.48 7.08
C GLN A 128 4.47 18.12 8.40
N VAL A 129 4.15 19.13 9.20
CA VAL A 129 3.40 18.95 10.44
C VAL A 129 2.04 19.58 10.26
N GLY A 130 1.01 18.89 10.75
CA GLY A 130 -0.36 19.38 10.78
C GLY A 130 -1.04 19.08 12.10
N SER A 131 -2.12 19.80 12.43
CA SER A 131 -3.00 19.56 13.57
C SER A 131 -3.84 18.29 13.34
N LEU A 132 -4.21 17.63 14.44
CA LEU A 132 -5.16 16.51 14.41
C LEU A 132 -6.63 16.92 14.51
N ASP A 133 -6.94 18.20 14.69
CA ASP A 133 -8.31 18.67 14.95
C ASP A 133 -9.33 18.21 13.88
N ASP A 134 -8.93 18.18 12.60
CA ASP A 134 -9.75 17.75 11.46
C ASP A 134 -9.23 16.47 10.78
N TYR A 135 -8.35 15.72 11.46
CA TYR A 135 -7.69 14.58 10.86
C TYR A 135 -8.58 13.33 10.84
N ILE A 136 -8.69 12.69 9.67
CA ILE A 136 -9.46 11.45 9.50
C ILE A 136 -8.57 10.25 9.85
N HIS A 137 -8.77 9.70 11.05
CA HIS A 137 -7.95 8.60 11.59
C HIS A 137 -8.23 7.22 11.00
N GLY A 138 -9.37 7.02 10.34
CA GLY A 138 -9.79 5.71 9.84
C GLY A 138 -10.21 4.75 10.96
N GLY A 139 -10.12 3.44 10.73
CA GLY A 139 -10.60 2.38 11.64
C GLY A 139 -9.66 2.07 12.81
N VAL A 140 -9.29 3.10 13.58
CA VAL A 140 -8.44 3.00 14.78
C VAL A 140 -9.10 3.74 15.95
N ASP A 141 -8.77 3.34 17.18
CA ASP A 141 -9.20 4.03 18.40
C ASP A 141 -8.15 5.07 18.82
N THR A 142 -8.55 6.34 18.80
CA THR A 142 -7.70 7.48 19.15
C THR A 142 -7.91 7.99 20.57
N SER A 143 -8.90 7.47 21.29
CA SER A 143 -9.36 7.99 22.59
C SER A 143 -8.24 8.07 23.64
N HIS A 144 -7.25 7.18 23.56
CA HIS A 144 -6.13 7.10 24.48
C HIS A 144 -4.79 7.61 23.92
N MET A 145 -4.75 7.98 22.63
CA MET A 145 -3.50 8.41 21.98
C MET A 145 -2.99 9.75 22.52
N GLY A 146 -3.91 10.66 22.89
CA GLY A 146 -3.58 12.02 23.32
C GLY A 146 -2.78 12.82 22.28
N GLY A 147 -2.88 12.44 21.00
CA GLY A 147 -2.22 13.14 19.91
C GLY A 147 -2.82 14.52 19.70
N THR A 148 -1.98 15.42 19.22
CA THR A 148 -2.34 16.81 18.92
C THR A 148 -1.97 17.20 17.49
N HIS A 149 -0.94 16.54 16.94
CA HIS A 149 -0.40 16.83 15.62
C HIS A 149 -0.08 15.51 14.91
N PHE A 150 0.07 15.55 13.60
CA PHE A 150 0.72 14.51 12.82
C PHE A 150 1.92 15.10 12.09
N MET A 151 2.93 14.27 11.87
CA MET A 151 4.02 14.54 10.96
C MET A 151 3.85 13.64 9.73
N ALA A 152 3.56 14.25 8.59
CA ALA A 152 3.50 13.58 7.30
C ALA A 152 4.89 13.60 6.65
N ILE A 153 5.46 12.42 6.46
CA ILE A 153 6.71 12.23 5.71
C ILE A 153 6.34 11.69 4.34
N ARG A 154 6.57 12.51 3.31
CA ARG A 154 6.34 12.15 1.91
C ARG A 154 7.66 12.17 1.15
N TYR A 155 7.91 11.12 0.38
CA TYR A 155 9.13 10.99 -0.40
C TYR A 155 8.86 10.33 -1.73
N GLU A 156 9.76 10.54 -2.69
CA GLU A 156 9.72 9.84 -3.97
C GLU A 156 10.43 8.49 -3.82
N ALA A 157 9.81 7.42 -4.30
CA ALA A 157 10.42 6.11 -4.43
C ALA A 157 10.14 5.54 -5.83
N SER A 158 10.99 4.63 -6.28
CA SER A 158 10.85 3.95 -7.57
C SER A 158 10.34 2.53 -7.36
N PHE A 159 9.31 2.12 -8.10
CA PHE A 159 8.91 0.72 -8.21
C PHE A 159 9.90 -0.05 -9.09
N ALA A 160 10.21 -1.29 -8.73
CA ALA A 160 10.87 -2.25 -9.61
C ALA A 160 12.16 -1.73 -10.25
N SER A 161 12.95 -0.94 -9.49
CA SER A 161 14.08 -0.15 -10.00
C SER A 161 15.17 -0.96 -10.74
N GLY A 162 15.29 -2.26 -10.47
CA GLY A 162 16.25 -3.15 -11.12
C GLY A 162 15.76 -3.85 -12.40
N CYS A 163 14.53 -3.62 -12.87
CA CYS A 163 13.95 -4.32 -14.02
C CYS A 163 14.24 -3.66 -15.41
N ASP A 164 15.29 -2.84 -15.52
CA ASP A 164 15.78 -2.18 -16.76
C ASP A 164 14.75 -1.29 -17.49
N LEU A 165 13.90 -0.57 -16.76
CA LEU A 165 12.92 0.38 -17.31
C LEU A 165 12.94 1.70 -16.54
N PRO A 166 12.36 2.80 -17.10
CA PRO A 166 12.00 3.93 -16.25
C PRO A 166 11.02 3.45 -15.20
N ALA A 167 11.57 3.17 -14.02
CA ALA A 167 10.86 2.70 -12.86
C ALA A 167 9.73 3.69 -12.53
N PRO A 168 8.45 3.25 -12.53
CA PRO A 168 7.35 4.12 -12.16
C PRO A 168 7.63 4.74 -10.80
N LYS A 169 7.55 6.07 -10.72
CA LYS A 169 7.69 6.79 -9.46
C LYS A 169 6.42 6.62 -8.65
N ARG A 170 6.59 6.52 -7.33
CA ARG A 170 5.53 6.56 -6.33
C ARG A 170 5.90 7.55 -5.25
N TRP A 171 4.87 8.01 -4.54
CA TRP A 171 5.01 8.95 -3.44
C TRP A 171 4.40 8.37 -2.18
N PRO A 172 5.11 7.45 -1.48
CA PRO A 172 4.64 6.95 -0.20
C PRO A 172 4.51 8.12 0.77
N GLU A 173 3.44 8.06 1.55
CA GLU A 173 3.19 9.00 2.64
C GLU A 173 3.06 8.19 3.93
N ARG A 174 3.74 8.68 4.98
CA ARG A 174 3.74 8.06 6.31
C ARG A 174 3.38 9.12 7.34
N HIS A 175 2.32 8.86 8.09
CA HIS A 175 1.85 9.76 9.14
C HIS A 175 2.30 9.23 10.49
N ILE A 176 3.02 10.07 11.22
CA ILE A 176 3.48 9.80 12.58
C ILE A 176 2.69 10.71 13.51
N TYR A 177 1.93 10.15 14.43
CA TYR A 177 1.15 10.94 15.38
C TYR A 177 2.05 11.49 16.49
N LEU A 178 1.80 12.73 16.88
CA LEU A 178 2.61 13.48 17.82
C LEU A 178 1.73 14.13 18.89
N ARG A 179 2.21 14.10 20.13
CA ARG A 179 1.68 14.92 21.22
C ARG A 179 2.65 16.07 21.50
N LYS A 180 2.14 17.30 21.47
CA LYS A 180 2.86 18.50 21.86
C LYS A 180 2.78 18.68 23.39
N VAL A 181 3.93 18.78 24.05
CA VAL A 181 4.05 19.03 25.49
C VAL A 181 5.01 20.21 25.68
N GLY A 182 4.44 21.39 25.94
CA GLY A 182 5.20 22.64 25.89
C GLY A 182 5.79 22.84 24.49
N GLU A 183 7.12 22.94 24.41
CA GLU A 183 7.88 23.12 23.16
C GLU A 183 8.42 21.82 22.57
N LYS A 184 8.00 20.66 23.11
CA LYS A 184 8.47 19.34 22.65
C LYS A 184 7.36 18.57 21.96
N PHE A 185 7.74 17.81 20.94
CA PHE A 185 6.90 16.78 20.35
C PHE A 185 7.32 15.40 20.86
N ILE A 186 6.33 14.54 21.03
CA ILE A 186 6.51 13.17 21.50
C ILE A 186 5.73 12.24 20.56
N PRO A 187 6.35 11.20 19.97
CA PRO A 187 5.63 10.20 19.19
C PRO A 187 4.56 9.49 20.02
N VAL A 188 3.37 9.35 19.45
CA VAL A 188 2.23 8.62 20.02
C VAL A 188 1.60 7.76 18.93
N HIS A 189 0.76 6.79 19.31
CA HIS A 189 0.13 5.90 18.34
C HIS A 189 -1.32 5.61 18.76
N PRO A 190 -2.28 5.53 17.82
CA PRO A 190 -3.63 5.09 18.13
C PRO A 190 -3.65 3.59 18.42
N CYS A 191 -4.73 3.12 19.04
CA CYS A 191 -4.96 1.70 19.29
C CYS A 191 -5.77 1.06 18.16
N PRO A 192 -5.67 -0.27 17.96
CA PRO A 192 -6.64 -0.96 17.13
C PRO A 192 -8.03 -0.87 17.78
N VAL A 193 -9.10 -0.84 16.99
CA VAL A 193 -10.46 -0.87 17.56
C VAL A 193 -10.75 -2.23 18.19
N GLN A 194 -11.65 -2.26 19.19
CA GLN A 194 -11.98 -3.48 19.93
C GLN A 194 -12.34 -4.67 19.03
N GLU A 195 -13.11 -4.44 17.96
CA GLU A 195 -13.48 -5.47 16.99
C GLU A 195 -12.25 -6.12 16.33
N GLN A 196 -11.22 -5.33 15.99
CA GLN A 196 -9.99 -5.85 15.39
C GLN A 196 -9.21 -6.73 16.37
N ILE A 197 -9.20 -6.35 17.65
CA ILE A 197 -8.58 -7.13 18.72
C ILE A 197 -9.30 -8.47 18.89
N GLU A 198 -10.64 -8.44 19.04
CA GLU A 198 -11.47 -9.63 19.27
C GLU A 198 -11.40 -10.62 18.11
N GLN A 199 -11.39 -10.12 16.87
CA GLN A 199 -11.28 -10.95 15.66
C GLN A 199 -9.84 -11.37 15.35
N LYS A 200 -8.85 -10.90 16.11
CA LYS A 200 -7.41 -11.06 15.81
C LYS A 200 -7.05 -10.64 14.39
N SER A 201 -7.79 -9.69 13.81
CA SER A 201 -7.62 -9.23 12.43
C SER A 201 -6.48 -8.21 12.30
N ILE A 202 -5.96 -7.70 13.42
CA ILE A 202 -4.83 -6.76 13.48
C ILE A 202 -3.64 -7.23 12.64
N VAL A 203 -3.27 -8.50 12.74
CA VAL A 203 -2.13 -9.08 12.01
C VAL A 203 -2.35 -9.06 10.49
N ARG A 204 -3.60 -9.17 10.03
CA ARG A 204 -3.96 -9.13 8.60
C ARG A 204 -4.04 -7.70 8.07
N THR A 205 -4.52 -6.76 8.89
CA THR A 205 -4.65 -5.34 8.53
C THR A 205 -3.31 -4.62 8.55
N TRP A 206 -2.38 -5.07 9.40
CA TRP A 206 -1.07 -4.46 9.57
C TRP A 206 0.03 -5.47 9.26
N PRO A 207 0.13 -5.90 7.99
CA PRO A 207 1.08 -6.92 7.59
C PRO A 207 2.50 -6.45 7.93
N MET A 208 3.33 -7.37 8.41
CA MET A 208 4.76 -7.07 8.57
C MET A 208 5.38 -6.83 7.19
N VAL A 209 5.90 -5.62 6.99
CA VAL A 209 6.62 -5.18 5.80
C VAL A 209 8.12 -5.27 6.13
N SER A 210 8.84 -6.25 5.59
CA SER A 210 10.29 -6.42 5.85
C SER A 210 11.05 -6.95 4.64
N GLY A 211 12.34 -6.59 4.54
CA GLY A 211 13.23 -7.09 3.49
C GLY A 211 13.46 -8.59 3.59
N ALA A 212 13.54 -9.15 4.80
CA ALA A 212 13.75 -10.57 5.03
C ALA A 212 12.57 -11.43 4.55
N GLN A 213 11.33 -10.99 4.77
CA GLN A 213 10.16 -11.71 4.26
C GLN A 213 10.11 -11.69 2.72
N ALA A 214 10.33 -10.53 2.11
CA ALA A 214 10.37 -10.41 0.66
C ALA A 214 11.47 -11.31 0.05
N ALA A 215 12.65 -11.35 0.67
CA ALA A 215 13.73 -12.24 0.26
C ALA A 215 13.33 -13.72 0.28
N ARG A 216 12.75 -14.21 1.39
CA ARG A 216 12.28 -15.61 1.50
C ARG A 216 11.28 -16.00 0.42
N VAL A 217 10.34 -15.10 0.11
CA VAL A 217 9.37 -15.35 -0.97
C VAL A 217 10.08 -15.47 -2.31
N VAL A 218 11.00 -14.55 -2.64
CA VAL A 218 11.76 -14.59 -3.90
C VAL A 218 12.70 -15.79 -3.99
N GLU A 219 13.33 -16.20 -2.90
CA GLU A 219 14.19 -17.39 -2.83
C GLU A 219 13.41 -18.69 -3.10
N ALA A 220 12.13 -18.74 -2.71
CA ALA A 220 11.24 -19.84 -3.01
C ALA A 220 10.70 -19.83 -4.46
N MET A 221 10.85 -18.72 -5.19
CA MET A 221 10.40 -18.61 -6.58
C MET A 221 11.37 -19.32 -7.54
N SER A 222 10.79 -20.10 -8.45
CA SER A 222 11.53 -20.61 -9.61
C SER A 222 12.07 -19.47 -10.48
N GLU A 223 13.15 -19.71 -11.24
CA GLU A 223 13.66 -18.70 -12.16
C GLU A 223 12.63 -18.34 -13.25
N GLN A 224 11.83 -19.33 -13.70
CA GLN A 224 10.74 -19.09 -14.65
C GLN A 224 9.70 -18.13 -14.10
N GLU A 225 9.34 -18.27 -12.82
CA GLU A 225 8.41 -17.35 -12.16
C GLU A 225 8.98 -15.94 -12.06
N ARG A 226 10.23 -15.81 -11.63
CA ARG A 226 10.92 -14.51 -11.55
C ARG A 226 10.98 -13.83 -12.90
N GLN A 227 11.36 -14.56 -13.94
CA GLN A 227 11.42 -14.05 -15.31
C GLN A 227 10.04 -13.62 -15.82
N GLY A 228 8.99 -14.42 -15.59
CA GLY A 228 7.62 -14.06 -15.96
C GLY A 228 7.13 -12.78 -15.27
N LEU A 229 7.48 -12.57 -14.00
CA LEU A 229 7.17 -11.32 -13.30
C LEU A 229 7.90 -10.12 -13.91
N ARG A 230 9.19 -10.26 -14.26
CA ARG A 230 9.96 -9.21 -14.94
C ARG A 230 9.35 -8.86 -16.30
N GLU A 231 8.90 -9.85 -17.06
CA GLU A 231 8.23 -9.64 -18.34
C GLU A 231 6.92 -8.86 -18.18
N LYS A 232 6.12 -9.18 -17.16
CA LYS A 232 4.90 -8.40 -16.82
C LYS A 232 5.23 -6.94 -16.50
N VAL A 233 6.26 -6.69 -15.68
CA VAL A 233 6.72 -5.31 -15.39
C VAL A 233 7.06 -4.57 -16.68
N ARG A 234 7.63 -5.25 -17.67
CA ARG A 234 7.99 -4.61 -18.94
C ARG A 234 6.82 -4.26 -19.85
N GLN A 235 5.70 -4.96 -19.69
CA GLN A 235 4.50 -4.74 -20.48
C GLN A 235 3.60 -3.67 -19.84
N ASP A 236 3.75 -3.47 -18.53
CA ASP A 236 2.89 -2.62 -17.73
C ASP A 236 3.44 -1.19 -17.56
N ARG A 237 2.60 -0.17 -17.77
CA ARG A 237 2.94 1.22 -17.40
C ARG A 237 3.06 1.41 -15.89
N PHE A 238 2.31 0.62 -15.14
CA PHE A 238 2.33 0.52 -13.69
C PHE A 238 2.19 -0.97 -13.35
N PRO A 239 3.05 -1.56 -12.51
CA PRO A 239 3.24 -3.02 -12.43
C PRO A 239 2.11 -3.77 -11.72
N LEU A 240 0.85 -3.38 -11.94
CA LEU A 240 -0.32 -3.93 -11.30
C LEU A 240 -0.49 -5.41 -11.62
N ASN A 241 -0.26 -5.85 -12.86
CA ASN A 241 -0.44 -7.27 -13.20
C ASN A 241 0.62 -8.16 -12.56
N ALA A 242 1.84 -7.63 -12.38
CA ALA A 242 2.89 -8.31 -11.63
C ALA A 242 2.54 -8.41 -10.14
N ILE A 243 2.08 -7.30 -9.53
CA ILE A 243 1.67 -7.26 -8.12
C ILE A 243 0.50 -8.22 -7.86
N LEU A 244 -0.59 -8.14 -8.63
CA LEU A 244 -1.75 -9.02 -8.49
C LEU A 244 -1.36 -10.50 -8.62
N SER A 245 -0.47 -10.83 -9.57
CA SER A 245 0.04 -12.20 -9.73
C SER A 245 0.81 -12.71 -8.52
N ILE A 246 1.48 -11.83 -7.78
CA ILE A 246 2.18 -12.18 -6.54
C ILE A 246 1.16 -12.34 -5.41
N GLN A 247 0.19 -11.43 -5.29
CA GLN A 247 -0.88 -11.49 -4.27
C GLN A 247 -1.67 -12.80 -4.38
N ASP A 248 -2.15 -13.14 -5.57
CA ASP A 248 -2.97 -14.33 -5.82
C ASP A 248 -2.23 -15.63 -5.49
N ARG A 249 -0.93 -15.68 -5.83
CA ARG A 249 -0.12 -16.90 -5.67
C ARG A 249 0.41 -17.09 -4.25
N HIS A 250 0.81 -15.99 -3.61
CA HIS A 250 1.53 -16.04 -2.32
C HIS A 250 0.67 -15.56 -1.14
N GLY A 251 -0.59 -15.19 -1.38
CA GLY A 251 -1.51 -14.73 -0.33
C GLY A 251 -1.05 -13.44 0.34
N LEU A 252 -0.38 -12.56 -0.40
CA LEU A 252 0.27 -11.35 0.13
C LEU A 252 -0.61 -10.11 -0.02
N SER A 253 -0.45 -9.15 0.90
CA SER A 253 -1.02 -7.80 0.73
C SER A 253 -0.38 -7.08 -0.46
N TYR A 254 -0.98 -5.96 -0.86
CA TYR A 254 -0.43 -5.12 -1.93
C TYR A 254 0.99 -4.64 -1.61
N GLU A 255 1.22 -4.17 -0.38
CA GLU A 255 2.51 -3.67 0.11
C GLU A 255 3.55 -4.79 0.12
N GLN A 256 3.19 -5.97 0.62
CA GLN A 256 4.07 -7.14 0.64
C GLN A 256 4.42 -7.60 -0.79
N ALA A 257 3.44 -7.67 -1.69
CA ALA A 257 3.65 -8.05 -3.08
C ALA A 257 4.51 -7.03 -3.84
N SER A 258 4.33 -5.74 -3.59
CA SER A 258 5.20 -4.68 -4.11
C SER A 258 6.66 -4.89 -3.73
N LEU A 259 6.93 -5.20 -2.46
CA LEU A 259 8.30 -5.47 -1.99
C LEU A 259 8.92 -6.71 -2.62
N VAL A 260 8.13 -7.77 -2.75
CA VAL A 260 8.56 -8.99 -3.44
C VAL A 260 8.96 -8.65 -4.88
N LEU A 261 8.16 -7.84 -5.57
CA LEU A 261 8.45 -7.40 -6.93
C LEU A 261 9.74 -6.58 -7.02
N ASP A 262 9.94 -5.61 -6.11
CA ASP A 262 11.18 -4.82 -6.02
C ASP A 262 12.40 -5.74 -5.82
N ARG A 263 12.24 -6.80 -5.02
CA ARG A 263 13.30 -7.79 -4.79
C ARG A 263 13.56 -8.66 -6.02
N VAL A 264 12.53 -9.13 -6.72
CA VAL A 264 12.67 -9.88 -7.99
C VAL A 264 13.49 -9.08 -9.02
N CYS A 265 13.29 -7.76 -9.06
CA CYS A 265 14.01 -6.86 -9.94
C CYS A 265 15.46 -6.58 -9.51
N THR A 266 15.79 -6.65 -8.22
CA THR A 266 17.14 -6.29 -7.72
C THR A 266 18.10 -7.48 -7.56
N VAL A 267 17.61 -8.71 -7.33
CA VAL A 267 18.46 -9.90 -7.08
C VAL A 267 19.42 -10.20 -8.23
N THR A 268 19.05 -9.93 -9.48
CA THR A 268 19.91 -10.18 -10.65
C THR A 268 20.85 -9.03 -11.01
N ALA A 269 20.65 -7.82 -10.48
CA ALA A 269 21.56 -6.69 -10.73
C ALA A 269 22.93 -6.86 -10.04
N ARG A 270 23.04 -7.79 -9.07
CA ARG A 270 24.29 -8.16 -8.41
C ARG A 270 24.98 -9.38 -9.03
N GLU A 271 24.31 -10.10 -9.92
CA GLU A 271 24.83 -11.31 -10.58
C GLU A 271 25.27 -11.06 -12.03
N ARG A 272 25.20 -9.80 -12.49
CA ARG A 272 25.78 -9.30 -13.74
C ARG A 272 26.88 -8.30 -13.41
#